data_AF-A0AAD7E272-F1
#
_entry.id   AF-A0AAD7E272-F1
#
_cell.length_a   1.000
_cell.length_b   1.000
_cell.length_c   1.000
_cell.angle_alpha   90.00
_cell.angle_beta   90.00
_cell.angle_gamma   90.00
#
_symmetry.space_group_name_H-M   'P 1'
#
loop_
_entity.id
_entity.type
_entity.pdbx_description
1 polymer ?
#
loop_
_entity_poly.entity_id
_entity_poly.type
_entity_poly.pdbx_seq_one_letter_code
_entity_poly.pdbx_strand_id
1 'polypeptide(L)'
;SKLVSSDEKLATFLHFARTGCSSRMLQERFQRSAETIHKSIYLILGMLLGFFYKKHVHLPADETPAEIKNNPKLYSYFRNARGAIDGSHFHAW
;
A
#
# COMPACT_ATOMS: atom_id res chain seq x y z
N SER A 1 -30.38 3.80 -7.44
CA SER A 1 -28.95 3.61 -7.12
C SER A 1 -28.15 4.01 -8.35
N LYS A 2 -27.44 5.15 -8.33
CA LYS A 2 -26.55 5.53 -9.45
C LYS A 2 -25.33 4.61 -9.40
N LEU A 3 -25.03 3.91 -10.49
CA LEU A 3 -23.82 3.10 -10.62
C LEU A 3 -22.60 3.92 -10.19
N VAL A 4 -21.76 3.38 -9.31
CA VAL A 4 -20.49 4.02 -8.91
C VAL A 4 -19.46 3.71 -9.99
N SER A 5 -18.86 4.75 -10.56
CA SER A 5 -17.80 4.59 -11.56
C SER A 5 -16.55 3.95 -10.94
N SER A 6 -15.70 3.35 -11.78
CA SER A 6 -14.42 2.83 -11.33
C SER A 6 -13.53 3.92 -10.72
N ASP A 7 -13.56 5.12 -11.31
CA ASP A 7 -12.79 6.27 -10.83
C ASP A 7 -13.25 6.71 -9.44
N GLU A 8 -14.56 6.73 -9.17
CA GLU A 8 -15.08 7.09 -7.86
C GLU A 8 -14.74 6.04 -6.80
N LYS A 9 -14.76 4.74 -7.15
CA LYS A 9 -14.31 3.67 -6.24
C LYS A 9 -12.83 3.83 -5.89
N LEU A 10 -11.99 4.10 -6.90
CA LEU A 10 -10.56 4.33 -6.72
C LEU A 10 -10.31 5.58 -5.86
N ALA A 11 -10.99 6.70 -6.15
CA ALA A 11 -10.88 7.93 -5.38
C ALA A 11 -11.32 7.73 -3.92
N THR A 12 -12.39 6.97 -3.69
CA THR A 12 -12.85 6.60 -2.33
C THR A 12 -11.76 5.84 -1.57
N PHE A 13 -11.17 4.82 -2.20
CA PHE A 13 -10.10 4.03 -1.59
C PHE A 13 -8.85 4.87 -1.30
N LEU A 14 -8.38 5.66 -2.28
CA LEU A 14 -7.19 6.50 -2.11
C LEU A 14 -7.39 7.56 -1.02
N HIS A 15 -8.59 8.14 -0.93
CA HIS A 15 -8.91 9.07 0.14
C HIS A 15 -8.88 8.38 1.50
N PHE A 16 -9.55 7.23 1.64
CA PHE A 16 -9.52 6.43 2.86
C PHE A 16 -8.09 6.05 3.29
N ALA A 17 -7.28 5.53 2.37
CA ALA A 17 -5.91 5.11 2.65
C ALA A 17 -5.00 6.28 3.06
N ARG A 18 -5.20 7.46 2.46
CA ARG A 18 -4.43 8.67 2.78
C ARG A 18 -4.79 9.26 4.15
N THR A 19 -6.07 9.31 4.49
CA THR A 19 -6.55 10.10 5.63
C THR A 19 -6.93 9.27 6.85
N GLY A 20 -7.15 7.96 6.70
CA GLY A 20 -7.66 7.10 7.77
C GLY A 20 -9.05 7.53 8.29
N CYS A 21 -9.81 8.30 7.50
CA CYS A 21 -11.10 8.84 7.94
C CYS A 21 -12.16 7.76 8.22
N SER A 22 -13.10 8.10 9.09
CA SER A 22 -14.23 7.22 9.41
C SER A 22 -15.17 6.99 8.22
N SER A 23 -15.92 5.90 8.25
CA SER A 23 -16.95 5.60 7.24
C SER A 23 -17.96 6.73 7.07
N ARG A 24 -18.34 7.43 8.16
CA ARG A 24 -19.26 8.56 8.10
C ARG A 24 -18.69 9.73 7.28
N MET A 25 -17.43 10.09 7.51
CA MET A 25 -16.78 11.17 6.76
C MET A 25 -16.64 10.84 5.27
N LEU A 26 -16.43 9.57 4.93
CA LEU A 26 -16.40 9.12 3.55
C LEU A 26 -17.78 9.18 2.89
N GLN A 27 -18.83 8.78 3.61
CA GLN A 27 -20.22 8.90 3.14
C GLN A 27 -20.58 10.36 2.86
N GLU A 28 -20.21 11.28 3.75
CA GLU A 28 -20.42 12.72 3.59
C GLU A 28 -19.59 13.29 2.42
N ARG A 29 -18.33 12.86 2.24
CA ARG A 29 -17.48 13.36 1.15
C ARG A 29 -17.97 12.92 -0.24
N PHE A 30 -18.28 11.64 -0.39
CA PHE A 30 -18.65 11.05 -1.68
C PHE A 30 -20.16 11.02 -1.91
N GLN A 31 -20.96 11.43 -0.92
CA GLN A 31 -22.43 11.43 -0.97
C GLN A 31 -22.98 10.02 -1.30
N ARG A 32 -22.42 9.00 -0.65
CA ARG A 32 -22.75 7.59 -0.83
C ARG A 32 -23.15 6.94 0.49
N SER A 33 -23.90 5.85 0.41
CA SER A 33 -24.25 5.05 1.59
C SER A 33 -23.03 4.32 2.17
N ALA A 34 -23.08 3.97 3.45
CA ALA A 34 -22.05 3.17 4.12
C ALA A 34 -21.71 1.88 3.36
N GLU A 35 -22.74 1.19 2.87
CA GLU A 35 -22.60 -0.02 2.07
C GLU A 35 -21.80 0.22 0.78
N THR A 36 -22.07 1.33 0.10
CA THR A 36 -21.38 1.70 -1.14
C THR A 36 -19.91 2.05 -0.88
N ILE A 37 -19.62 2.79 0.19
CA ILE A 37 -18.26 3.10 0.63
C ILE A 37 -17.51 1.81 0.94
N HIS A 38 -18.09 0.92 1.75
CA HIS A 38 -17.50 -0.35 2.11
C HIS A 38 -17.21 -1.20 0.87
N LYS A 39 -18.19 -1.39 -0.02
CA LYS A 39 -18.01 -2.14 -1.28
C LYS A 39 -16.89 -1.54 -2.14
N SER A 40 -16.82 -0.22 -2.25
CA SER A 40 -15.78 0.45 -3.03
C SER A 40 -14.38 0.18 -2.48
N ILE A 41 -14.20 0.32 -1.16
CA ILE A 41 -12.92 0.05 -0.49
C ILE A 41 -12.50 -1.41 -0.66
N TYR A 42 -13.40 -2.36 -0.38
CA TYR A 42 -13.07 -3.78 -0.45
C TYR A 42 -12.76 -4.26 -1.86
N LEU A 43 -13.48 -3.75 -2.87
CA LEU A 43 -13.20 -4.08 -4.27
C LEU A 43 -11.80 -3.62 -4.69
N ILE A 44 -11.43 -2.37 -4.40
CA ILE A 44 -10.09 -1.86 -4.73
C ILE A 44 -9.02 -2.62 -3.94
N LEU A 45 -9.22 -2.83 -2.64
CA LEU A 45 -8.28 -3.56 -1.80
C LEU A 45 -8.05 -5.00 -2.30
N GLY A 46 -9.11 -5.70 -2.68
CA GLY A 46 -9.02 -7.05 -3.23
C GLY A 46 -8.26 -7.10 -4.56
N MET A 47 -8.47 -6.13 -5.45
CA MET A 47 -7.70 -6.03 -6.70
C MET A 47 -6.21 -5.72 -6.44
N LEU A 48 -5.95 -4.85 -5.47
CA LEU A 48 -4.59 -4.48 -5.08
C LEU A 48 -3.83 -5.68 -4.51
N LEU A 49 -4.40 -6.39 -3.54
CA LEU A 49 -3.76 -7.55 -2.90
C LEU A 49 -3.75 -8.79 -3.82
N GLY A 50 -4.71 -8.89 -4.74
CA GLY A 50 -4.84 -10.01 -5.65
C GLY A 50 -3.93 -9.89 -6.88
N PHE A 51 -4.42 -9.24 -7.92
CA PHE A 51 -3.75 -9.18 -9.21
C PHE A 51 -2.57 -8.22 -9.20
N PHE A 52 -2.76 -7.02 -8.64
CA PHE A 52 -1.74 -5.97 -8.73
C PHE A 52 -0.49 -6.33 -7.93
N TYR A 53 -0.63 -6.74 -6.67
CA TYR A 53 0.48 -7.12 -5.80
C TYR A 53 1.28 -8.26 -6.43
N LYS A 54 0.61 -9.33 -6.87
CA LYS A 54 1.29 -10.46 -7.51
C LYS A 54 1.99 -10.10 -8.81
N LYS A 55 1.48 -9.13 -9.57
CA LYS A 55 2.04 -8.72 -10.87
C LYS A 55 3.19 -7.72 -10.74
N HIS A 56 3.16 -6.87 -9.72
CA HIS A 56 4.05 -5.72 -9.63
C HIS A 56 4.99 -5.75 -8.42
N VAL A 57 4.64 -6.47 -7.35
CA VAL A 57 5.47 -6.61 -6.15
C VAL A 57 6.18 -7.95 -6.20
N HIS A 58 7.49 -7.90 -6.42
CA HIS A 58 8.37 -9.06 -6.41
C HIS A 58 9.42 -8.87 -5.33
N LEU A 59 9.81 -9.98 -4.70
CA LEU A 59 10.99 -9.96 -3.85
C LEU A 59 12.23 -9.70 -4.72
N PRO A 60 13.22 -8.95 -4.21
CA PRO A 60 14.53 -8.89 -4.86
C PRO A 60 15.16 -10.28 -4.92
N ALA A 61 16.17 -10.44 -5.77
CA ALA A 61 16.96 -11.68 -5.82
C ALA A 61 17.48 -12.05 -4.42
N ASP A 62 17.55 -13.35 -4.12
CA ASP A 62 18.06 -13.86 -2.84
C ASP A 62 19.60 -13.82 -2.83
N GLU A 63 20.16 -12.65 -3.15
CA GLU A 63 21.58 -12.39 -3.26
C GLU A 63 21.94 -11.13 -2.48
N THR A 64 23.04 -11.21 -1.73
CA THR A 64 23.59 -10.03 -1.04
C THR A 64 24.24 -9.11 -2.07
N PRO A 65 23.83 -7.82 -2.18
CA PRO A 65 24.43 -6.87 -3.11
C PRO A 65 25.95 -6.73 -2.92
N ALA A 66 26.66 -6.42 -4.01
CA ALA A 66 28.12 -6.34 -4.02
C ALA A 66 28.64 -5.27 -3.05
N GLU A 67 27.90 -4.19 -2.86
CA GLU A 67 28.18 -3.08 -1.95
C GLU A 67 28.28 -3.56 -0.49
N ILE A 68 27.44 -4.51 -0.11
CA ILE A 68 27.45 -5.14 1.22
C ILE A 68 28.53 -6.22 1.26
N LYS A 69 28.58 -7.09 0.25
CA LYS A 69 29.51 -8.23 0.18
C LYS A 69 30.98 -7.80 0.20
N ASN A 70 31.32 -6.70 -0.46
CA ASN A 70 32.69 -6.19 -0.59
C ASN A 70 33.11 -5.29 0.58
N ASN A 71 32.21 -4.97 1.50
CA ASN A 71 32.50 -4.13 2.66
C ASN A 71 32.51 -4.98 3.94
N PRO A 72 33.68 -5.31 4.53
CA PRO A 72 33.78 -6.14 5.73
C PRO A 72 33.01 -5.57 6.94
N LYS A 73 32.81 -4.24 7.00
CA LYS A 73 32.04 -3.60 8.07
C LYS A 73 30.54 -3.81 7.93
N LEU A 74 30.03 -4.01 6.71
CA LEU A 74 28.61 -4.24 6.44
C LEU A 74 28.28 -5.72 6.36
N TYR A 75 29.14 -6.51 5.70
CA TYR A 75 28.87 -7.92 5.42
C TYR A 75 28.62 -8.75 6.68
N SER A 76 29.35 -8.50 7.77
CA SER A 76 29.18 -9.23 9.03
C SER A 76 27.75 -9.11 9.59
N TYR A 77 27.10 -7.95 9.42
CA TYR A 77 25.76 -7.64 9.93
C TYR A 77 24.65 -7.91 8.93
N PHE A 78 24.91 -7.68 7.64
CA PHE A 78 23.89 -7.71 6.59
C PHE A 78 24.02 -8.90 5.63
N ARG A 79 24.90 -9.87 5.89
CA ARG A 79 24.89 -11.14 5.14
C ARG A 79 23.52 -11.79 5.30
N ASN A 80 22.84 -12.06 4.17
CA ASN A 80 21.47 -12.57 4.09
C ASN A 80 20.36 -11.57 4.45
N ALA A 81 20.64 -10.26 4.49
CA ALA A 81 19.58 -9.26 4.59
C ALA A 81 18.75 -9.25 3.29
N ARG A 82 17.45 -9.59 3.39
CA ARG A 82 16.52 -9.65 2.25
C ARG A 82 15.79 -8.34 1.96
N GLY A 83 15.93 -7.37 2.86
CA GLY A 83 15.31 -6.05 2.75
C GLY A 83 15.39 -5.34 4.10
N ALA A 84 15.42 -4.01 4.06
CA ALA A 84 15.15 -3.21 5.23
C ALA A 84 13.64 -2.98 5.32
N ILE A 85 13.01 -3.40 6.42
CA ILE A 85 11.71 -2.86 6.80
C ILE A 85 12.00 -1.49 7.43
N ASP A 86 12.51 -0.56 6.63
CA ASP A 86 12.68 0.80 7.12
C ASP A 86 11.26 1.35 7.35
N GLY A 87 10.97 1.67 8.61
CA GLY A 87 9.76 2.42 8.94
C GLY A 87 9.89 3.75 8.21
N SER A 88 8.92 4.10 7.38
CA SER A 88 8.93 5.37 6.64
C SER A 88 9.42 6.49 7.56
N HIS A 89 10.60 7.05 7.28
CA HIS A 89 11.17 8.11 8.09
C HIS A 89 10.31 9.36 7.88
N PHE A 90 9.29 9.53 8.71
CA PHE A 90 8.52 10.76 8.76
C PHE A 90 9.44 11.80 9.36
N HIS A 91 9.89 12.73 8.52
CA HIS A 91 10.60 13.92 8.97
C HIS A 91 9.71 14.67 9.96
N ALA A 92 10.00 14.58 11.25
CA ALA A 92 9.47 15.50 12.24
C ALA A 92 10.26 16.81 12.09
N TRP A 93 9.57 17.86 11.64
CA TRP A 93 10.04 19.23 11.78
C TRP A 93 9.51 19.77 13.11
#